data_AF-A0A920QSD5-F1
#
_entry.id   AF-A0A920QSD5-F1
#
_cell.length_a   1.000
_cell.length_b   1.000
_cell.length_c   1.000
_cell.angle_alpha   90.00
_cell.angle_beta   90.00
_cell.angle_gamma   90.00
#
_symmetry.space_group_name_H-M   'P 1'
#
loop_
_entity.id
_entity.type
_entity.pdbx_description
1 polymer ?
#
loop_
_entity_poly.entity_id
_entity_poly.type
_entity_poly.pdbx_seq_one_letter_code
_entity_poly.pdbx_strand_id
1 'polypeptide(L)'
;MSCAALRATTSLTFRNPDPIGDIETVNTELLLADLETAQRSFEKAVKQAKTNEKGPSLWGNLLQQVITELEAGRPVRDMGNASSERTLLQSLQFITAKPLMYVANLDETTPQNNHTST
;
A
#
# COMPACT_ATOMS: atom_id res chain seq x y z
N MET A 1 -8.75 42.01 39.34
CA MET A 1 -7.31 42.09 39.04
C MET A 1 -6.64 40.82 39.54
N SER A 2 -6.23 39.93 38.64
CA SER A 2 -4.95 39.21 38.76
C SER A 2 -4.64 38.61 37.39
N CYS A 3 -3.42 38.85 36.95
CA CYS A 3 -2.87 38.57 35.62
C CYS A 3 -1.72 37.56 35.78
N ALA A 4 -1.32 36.95 34.65
CA ALA A 4 -0.20 36.03 34.42
C ALA A 4 -0.50 34.52 34.63
N ALA A 5 0.00 33.59 33.81
CA ALA A 5 1.18 33.65 32.95
C ALA A 5 0.99 32.93 31.60
N LEU A 6 1.69 33.46 30.60
CA LEU A 6 1.88 32.92 29.27
C LEU A 6 2.73 31.63 29.34
N ARG A 7 2.33 30.56 28.63
CA ARG A 7 3.28 29.54 28.19
C ARG A 7 3.01 29.23 26.72
N ALA A 8 3.75 29.92 25.85
CA ALA A 8 3.93 29.50 24.47
C ALA A 8 4.52 28.08 24.49
N THR A 9 3.73 27.09 24.11
CA THR A 9 4.22 25.75 23.82
C THR A 9 4.32 25.64 22.31
N THR A 10 5.48 26.05 21.82
CA THR A 10 6.03 25.58 20.56
C THR A 10 6.17 24.06 20.67
N SER A 11 5.17 23.31 20.19
CA SER A 11 5.30 21.88 19.89
C SER A 11 5.35 21.77 18.36
N LEU A 12 6.49 22.04 17.73
CA LEU A 12 7.44 21.02 17.29
C LEU A 12 6.77 19.82 16.59
N THR A 13 6.54 19.97 15.29
CA THR A 13 6.82 19.02 14.19
C THR A 13 6.39 19.74 12.91
N PHE A 14 7.26 20.51 12.25
CA PHE A 14 8.15 20.02 11.18
C PHE A 14 7.63 18.75 10.51
N ARG A 15 6.55 18.86 9.75
CA ARG A 15 6.51 18.15 8.47
C ARG A 15 6.51 19.23 7.42
N ASN A 16 7.70 19.59 6.97
CA ASN A 16 7.81 20.12 5.61
C ASN A 16 7.11 19.07 4.74
N PRO A 17 6.05 19.42 3.99
CA PRO A 17 5.38 18.43 3.16
C PRO A 17 6.44 17.88 2.20
N ASP A 18 6.75 16.60 2.34
CA ASP A 18 7.54 15.86 1.38
C ASP A 18 6.54 14.98 0.63
N PRO A 19 5.99 15.46 -0.49
CA PRO A 19 4.97 14.73 -1.23
C PRO A 19 5.49 13.37 -1.69
N ILE A 20 6.81 13.25 -1.92
CA ILE A 20 7.44 12.02 -2.40
C ILE A 20 7.50 11.00 -1.26
N GLY A 21 8.04 11.38 -0.10
CA GLY A 21 8.08 10.52 1.08
C GLY A 21 6.69 10.13 1.59
N ASP A 22 5.71 11.04 1.48
CA ASP A 22 4.32 10.77 1.84
C ASP A 22 3.71 9.70 0.92
N ILE A 23 3.98 9.75 -0.39
CA ILE A 23 3.54 8.74 -1.36
C ILE A 23 4.16 7.37 -1.05
N GLU A 24 5.46 7.32 -0.76
CA GLU A 24 6.16 6.07 -0.43
C GLU A 24 5.61 5.42 0.83
N THR A 25 5.34 6.23 1.85
CA THR A 25 4.74 5.76 3.11
C THR A 25 3.37 5.14 2.86
N VAL A 26 2.49 5.83 2.13
CA VAL A 26 1.17 5.32 1.78
C VAL A 26 1.27 4.04 0.95
N ASN A 27 2.15 3.99 -0.05
CA ASN A 27 2.33 2.78 -0.86
C ASN A 27 2.79 1.60 -0.01
N THR A 28 3.70 1.82 0.94
CA THR A 28 4.19 0.79 1.86
C THR A 28 3.09 0.28 2.77
N GLU A 29 2.26 1.16 3.33
CA GLU A 29 1.11 0.78 4.16
C GLU A 29 0.09 -0.07 3.37
N LEU A 30 -0.20 0.33 2.13
CA LEU A 30 -1.11 -0.43 1.26
C LEU A 30 -0.56 -1.82 0.92
N LEU A 31 0.75 -1.93 0.66
CA LEU A 31 1.41 -3.20 0.43
C LEU A 31 1.33 -4.12 1.66
N LEU A 32 1.55 -3.58 2.86
CA LEU A 32 1.48 -4.35 4.10
C LEU A 32 0.05 -4.87 4.37
N ALA A 33 -0.98 -4.05 4.12
CA ALA A 33 -2.37 -4.45 4.28
C ALA A 33 -2.76 -5.61 3.33
N ASP A 34 -2.33 -5.53 2.07
CA ASP A 34 -2.54 -6.60 1.10
C ASP A 34 -1.72 -7.86 1.44
N LEU A 35 -0.50 -7.69 1.95
CA LEU A 35 0.37 -8.79 2.36
C LEU A 35 -0.27 -9.61 3.49
N GLU A 36 -0.81 -8.94 4.50
CA GLU A 36 -1.52 -9.60 5.59
C GLU A 36 -2.74 -10.39 5.06
N THR A 37 -3.49 -9.80 4.13
CA THR A 37 -4.65 -10.44 3.49
C THR A 37 -4.24 -11.69 2.70
N ALA A 38 -3.14 -11.62 1.95
CA ALA A 38 -2.60 -12.74 1.20
C ALA A 38 -2.10 -13.87 2.13
N GLN A 39 -1.35 -13.53 3.19
CA GLN A 39 -0.84 -14.50 4.18
C GLN A 39 -1.96 -15.22 4.92
N ARG A 40 -2.98 -14.48 5.41
CA ARG A 40 -4.17 -15.09 6.04
C ARG A 40 -4.90 -16.06 5.10
N SER A 41 -4.94 -15.74 3.81
CA SER A 41 -5.58 -16.59 2.79
C SER A 41 -4.74 -17.82 2.49
N PHE A 42 -3.42 -17.67 2.46
CA PHE A 42 -2.46 -18.75 2.25
C PHE A 42 -2.51 -19.76 3.40
N GLU A 43 -2.54 -19.31 4.65
CA GLU A 43 -2.67 -20.19 5.80
C GLU A 43 -3.92 -21.07 5.74
N LYS A 44 -5.06 -20.52 5.31
CA LYS A 44 -6.30 -21.27 5.12
C LYS A 44 -6.14 -22.32 4.01
N ALA A 45 -5.53 -21.94 2.88
CA ALA A 45 -5.26 -22.86 1.78
C ALA A 45 -4.34 -24.02 2.19
N VAL A 46 -3.28 -23.73 2.97
CA VAL A 46 -2.36 -24.74 3.51
C VAL A 46 -3.08 -25.69 4.48
N LYS A 47 -3.92 -25.16 5.37
CA LYS A 47 -4.74 -26.00 6.28
C LYS A 47 -5.66 -26.94 5.50
N GLN A 48 -6.32 -26.44 4.45
CA GLN A 48 -7.19 -27.24 3.59
C GLN A 48 -6.43 -28.29 2.77
N ALA A 49 -5.22 -27.97 2.30
CA ALA A 49 -4.38 -28.90 1.56
C ALA A 49 -3.92 -30.07 2.44
N LYS A 50 -3.54 -29.81 3.70
CA LYS A 50 -3.16 -30.84 4.66
C LYS A 50 -4.28 -31.88 4.90
N THR A 51 -5.53 -31.44 4.96
CA THR A 51 -6.68 -32.34 5.16
C THR A 51 -7.00 -33.20 3.93
N ASN A 52 -6.64 -32.76 2.73
CA ASN A 52 -7.02 -33.42 1.48
C ASN A 52 -5.93 -34.33 0.89
N GLU A 53 -4.75 -34.46 1.52
CA GLU A 53 -3.53 -35.21 1.04
C GLU A 53 -3.07 -34.90 -0.39
N LYS A 54 -3.71 -33.94 -1.05
CA LYS A 54 -3.30 -33.39 -2.34
C LYS A 54 -2.42 -32.19 -2.00
N GLY A 55 -1.24 -32.14 -2.61
CA GLY A 55 -0.24 -31.09 -2.38
C GLY A 55 -0.77 -29.66 -2.61
N PRO A 56 0.11 -28.64 -2.56
CA PRO A 56 -0.28 -27.25 -2.69
C PRO A 56 -1.20 -27.04 -3.90
N SER A 57 -2.41 -26.53 -3.66
CA SER A 57 -3.35 -26.24 -4.73
C SER A 57 -2.80 -25.12 -5.62
N LEU A 58 -3.27 -25.03 -6.87
CA LEU A 58 -2.96 -23.91 -7.77
C LEU A 58 -3.18 -22.55 -7.08
N TRP A 59 -4.20 -22.47 -6.22
CA TRP A 59 -4.50 -21.31 -5.38
C TRP A 59 -3.41 -21.03 -4.33
N GLY A 60 -2.92 -22.06 -3.63
CA GLY A 60 -1.82 -21.91 -2.68
C GLY A 60 -0.53 -21.44 -3.33
N ASN A 61 -0.20 -21.96 -4.52
CA ASN A 61 0.99 -21.54 -5.28
C ASN A 61 0.88 -20.08 -5.75
N LEU A 62 -0.30 -19.68 -6.26
CA LEU A 62 -0.54 -18.30 -6.67
C LEU A 62 -0.44 -17.34 -5.47
N LEU A 63 -1.01 -17.70 -4.33
CA LEU A 63 -0.90 -16.90 -3.10
C LEU A 63 0.55 -16.77 -2.63
N GLN A 64 1.34 -17.83 -2.73
CA GLN A 64 2.76 -17.78 -2.38
C GLN A 64 3.52 -16.81 -3.30
N GLN A 65 3.24 -16.81 -4.60
CA GLN A 65 3.83 -15.86 -5.55
C GLN A 65 3.43 -14.42 -5.20
N VAL A 66 2.14 -14.17 -4.94
CA VAL A 66 1.65 -12.83 -4.57
C VAL A 66 2.33 -12.32 -3.30
N ILE A 67 2.51 -13.18 -2.28
CA ILE A 67 3.23 -12.83 -1.05
C ILE A 67 4.67 -12.39 -1.38
N THR A 68 5.41 -13.17 -2.17
CA THR A 68 6.80 -12.84 -2.54
C THR A 68 6.92 -11.52 -3.30
N GLU A 69 5.98 -11.24 -4.18
CA GLU A 69 5.95 -10.00 -4.95
C GLU A 69 5.61 -8.78 -4.05
N LEU A 70 4.63 -8.92 -3.14
CA LEU A 70 4.28 -7.89 -2.16
C LEU A 70 5.42 -7.60 -1.19
N GLU A 71 6.13 -8.63 -0.72
CA GLU A 71 7.34 -8.49 0.12
C GLU A 71 8.48 -7.78 -0.61
N ALA A 72 8.55 -7.93 -1.94
CA ALA A 72 9.50 -7.21 -2.79
C ALA A 72 9.06 -5.77 -3.13
N GLY A 73 7.97 -5.29 -2.52
CA GLY A 73 7.43 -3.94 -2.74
C GLY A 73 6.68 -3.78 -4.05
N ARG A 74 6.32 -4.88 -4.73
CA ARG A 74 5.60 -4.84 -6.01
C ARG A 74 4.10 -5.01 -5.77
N PRO A 75 3.27 -4.00 -6.11
CA PRO A 75 1.83 -4.07 -5.92
C PRO A 75 1.18 -5.09 -6.88
N VAL A 76 0.02 -5.62 -6.51
CA VAL A 76 -0.68 -6.67 -7.29
C VAL A 76 -0.98 -6.24 -8.74
N ARG A 77 -1.19 -4.95 -8.97
CA ARG A 77 -1.40 -4.40 -10.32
C ARG A 77 -0.22 -4.62 -11.29
N ASP A 78 1.01 -4.75 -10.78
CA ASP A 78 2.24 -4.82 -11.57
C ASP A 78 2.71 -6.27 -11.82
N MET A 79 2.10 -7.26 -11.15
CA MET A 79 2.56 -8.65 -11.14
C MET A 79 2.34 -9.42 -12.46
N GLY A 80 1.75 -8.81 -13.49
CA GLY A 80 1.63 -9.44 -14.82
C GLY A 80 0.85 -10.76 -14.87
N ASN A 81 -0.02 -11.04 -13.90
CA ASN A 81 -0.76 -12.31 -13.80
C ASN A 81 -1.61 -12.65 -15.04
N ALA A 82 -1.78 -13.95 -15.28
CA ALA A 82 -2.67 -14.45 -16.33
C ALA A 82 -4.13 -14.07 -16.03
N SER A 83 -4.99 -14.05 -17.06
CA SER A 83 -6.41 -13.67 -16.91
C SER A 83 -7.15 -14.54 -15.90
N SER A 84 -6.90 -15.85 -15.92
CA SER A 84 -7.44 -16.82 -14.96
C SER A 84 -7.03 -16.53 -13.52
N GLU A 85 -5.75 -16.20 -13.31
CA GLU A 85 -5.22 -15.84 -11.99
C GLU A 85 -5.83 -14.53 -11.48
N ARG A 86 -5.96 -13.52 -12.34
CA ARG A 86 -6.60 -12.25 -11.98
C ARG A 86 -8.04 -12.45 -11.52
N THR A 87 -8.81 -13.32 -12.18
CA THR A 87 -10.17 -13.64 -11.75
C THR A 87 -10.19 -14.29 -10.37
N LEU A 88 -9.22 -15.14 -10.04
CA LEU A 88 -9.10 -15.72 -8.70
C LEU A 88 -8.75 -14.66 -7.66
N LEU A 89 -7.80 -13.77 -7.96
CA LEU A 89 -7.36 -12.70 -7.05
C LEU A 89 -8.43 -11.63 -6.82
N GLN A 90 -9.36 -11.42 -7.76
CA GLN A 90 -10.49 -10.51 -7.58
C GLN A 90 -11.35 -10.86 -6.36
N SER A 91 -11.40 -12.14 -5.96
CA SER A 91 -12.14 -12.57 -4.76
C SER A 91 -11.57 -12.03 -3.45
N LEU A 92 -10.27 -11.70 -3.42
CA LEU A 92 -9.59 -11.16 -2.24
C LEU A 92 -9.65 -9.64 -2.14
N GLN A 93 -10.12 -8.96 -3.19
CA GLN A 93 -10.33 -7.51 -3.21
C GLN A 93 -9.10 -6.68 -2.80
N PHE A 94 -7.90 -7.11 -3.21
CA PHE A 94 -6.64 -6.39 -2.94
C PHE A 94 -6.73 -4.90 -3.29
N ILE A 95 -6.23 -4.06 -2.39
CA ILE A 95 -6.29 -2.61 -2.54
C ILE A 95 -5.31 -2.17 -3.63
N THR A 96 -4.11 -2.75 -3.63
CA THR A 96 -3.04 -2.47 -4.60
C THR A 96 -3.35 -3.00 -6.01
N ALA A 97 -4.34 -3.88 -6.17
CA ALA A 97 -4.83 -4.30 -7.48
C ALA A 97 -5.67 -3.21 -8.19
N LYS A 98 -6.24 -2.26 -7.45
CA LYS A 98 -7.03 -1.16 -8.01
C LYS A 98 -6.13 -0.08 -8.61
N PRO A 99 -6.57 0.63 -9.67
CA PRO A 99 -5.87 1.80 -10.18
C PRO A 99 -5.67 2.86 -9.09
N LEU A 100 -4.50 3.52 -9.08
CA LEU A 100 -4.17 4.58 -8.12
C LEU A 100 -4.18 5.94 -8.82
N MET A 101 -4.75 6.93 -8.15
CA MET A 101 -4.77 8.33 -8.60
C MET A 101 -4.22 9.20 -7.47
N TYR A 102 -3.17 9.96 -7.77
CA TYR A 102 -2.66 10.98 -6.86
C TYR A 102 -3.34 12.31 -7.17
N VAL A 103 -3.94 12.93 -6.15
CA VAL A 103 -4.52 14.27 -6.24
C VAL A 103 -3.65 15.18 -5.39
N ALA A 104 -2.93 16.09 -6.03
CA ALA A 104 -2.19 17.13 -5.34
C ALA A 104 -3.13 18.27 -4.98
N ASN A 105 -3.40 18.44 -3.69
CA ASN A 105 -4.12 19.62 -3.20
C ASN A 105 -3.15 20.80 -3.22
N LEU A 106 -3.42 21.78 -4.09
CA LEU A 106 -2.66 23.01 -4.20
C LEU A 106 -3.48 24.16 -3.62
N ASP A 107 -2.96 24.82 -2.59
CA ASP A 107 -3.51 26.10 -2.13
C ASP A 107 -3.00 27.23 -3.04
N GLU A 108 -3.81 28.28 -3.23
CA GLU A 108 -3.53 29.44 -4.11
C GLU A 108 -2.27 30.26 -3.71
N THR A 109 -1.53 29.84 -2.69
CA THR A 109 -0.37 30.56 -2.11
C THR A 109 0.99 30.14 -2.68
N THR A 110 1.02 29.31 -3.72
CA THR A 110 2.27 28.87 -4.36
C THR A 110 2.73 29.87 -5.44
N PRO A 111 3.85 30.61 -5.27
CA PRO A 111 4.41 31.38 -6.37
C PRO A 111 4.93 30.42 -7.44
N GLN A 112 4.47 30.61 -8.68
CA GLN A 112 4.96 29.91 -9.87
C GLN A 112 6.48 30.10 -10.04
N ASN A 113 7.24 29.08 -9.64
CA ASN A 113 8.63 28.91 -10.04
C ASN A 113 8.68 28.32 -11.45
N ASN A 114 8.51 29.20 -12.44
CA ASN A 114 8.80 28.93 -13.83
C ASN A 114 10.32 28.73 -14.00
N HIS A 115 10.78 27.48 -14.00
CA HIS A 115 12.11 27.16 -14.49
C HIS A 115 12.09 27.17 -16.02
N THR A 116 12.32 28.36 -16.59
CA THR A 116 12.69 28.53 -18.00
C THR A 116 14.05 27.84 -18.21
N SER A 117 14.05 26.66 -18.81
CA SER A 117 15.28 26.07 -19.34
C SER A 117 15.57 26.75 -20.67
N THR A 118 16.62 27.57 -20.70
CA THR A 118 17.39 27.90 -21.91
C THR A 118 18.64 27.03 -21.90
#